data_AF-A0A524JA63-F1
#
_entry.id   AF-A0A524JA63-F1
#
_cell.length_a   1.000
_cell.length_b   1.000
_cell.length_c   1.000
_cell.angle_alpha   90.00
_cell.angle_beta   90.00
_cell.angle_gamma   90.00
#
_symmetry.space_group_name_H-M   'P 1'
#
loop_
_entity.id
_entity.type
_entity.pdbx_description
1 polymer ?
#
loop_
_entity_poly.entity_id
_entity_poly.type
_entity_poly.pdbx_seq_one_letter_code
_entity_poly.pdbx_strand_id
1 'polypeptide(L)' 'MKIAILDGNPDSADQAFDRYLVELRNVLSNTGHDVTLLMLRDMDIKYCTGCFGCWVKTPGECVVQDDSAVVCRQI' A
#
# COMPACT_ATOMS: atom_id res chain seq x y z
N MET A 1 17.92 1.13 1.38
CA MET A 1 16.97 0.08 1.83
C MET A 1 15.69 0.20 1.01
N LYS A 2 14.83 -0.83 1.00
CA LYS A 2 13.48 -0.72 0.44
C LYS A 2 12.52 -0.17 1.50
N ILE A 3 11.72 0.81 1.13
CA ILE A 3 10.75 1.48 2.00
C ILE A 3 9.41 1.55 1.26
N ALA A 4 8.35 1.08 1.89
CA ALA A 4 6.99 1.23 1.39
C ALA A 4 6.23 2.22 2.28
N ILE A 5 5.66 3.26 1.68
CA ILE A 5 4.75 4.21 2.33
C ILE A 5 3.34 3.88 1.86
N LEU A 6 2.45 3.58 2.81
CA LEU A 6 1.05 3.26 2.54
C LEU A 6 0.20 4.44 3.01
N ASP A 7 -0.39 5.19 2.09
CA ASP A 7 -1.33 6.27 2.41
C ASP A 7 -2.75 5.73 2.56
N GLY A 8 -3.22 5.64 3.80
CA GLY A 8 -4.58 5.24 4.15
C GLY A 8 -5.58 6.38 4.28
N ASN A 9 -5.21 7.63 3.94
CA ASN A 9 -6.15 8.75 4.00
C ASN A 9 -7.22 8.60 2.89
N PRO A 10 -8.51 8.47 3.25
CA PRO A 10 -9.58 8.39 2.27
C PRO A 10 -9.93 9.75 1.65
N ASP A 11 -9.53 10.85 2.27
CA ASP A 11 -9.89 12.20 1.82
C ASP A 11 -8.94 12.71 0.73
N SER A 12 -9.36 12.55 -0.52
CA SER A 12 -8.65 13.09 -1.69
C SER A 12 -8.57 14.63 -1.74
N ALA A 13 -9.31 15.35 -0.88
CA ALA A 13 -9.24 16.80 -0.80
C ALA A 13 -8.09 17.30 0.11
N ASP A 14 -7.47 16.43 0.92
CA ASP A 14 -6.34 16.77 1.77
C ASP A 14 -5.02 16.83 0.98
N GLN A 15 -4.90 17.86 0.16
CA GLN A 15 -3.71 18.12 -0.67
C GLN A 15 -2.46 18.44 0.17
N ALA A 16 -2.62 18.84 1.43
CA ALA A 16 -1.49 19.14 2.30
C ALA A 16 -0.80 17.85 2.75
N PHE A 17 -1.58 16.84 3.13
CA PHE A 17 -1.05 15.53 3.50
C PHE A 17 -0.41 14.80 2.31
N ASP A 18 -1.06 14.81 1.14
CA ASP A 18 -0.49 14.23 -0.09
C ASP A 18 0.87 14.84 -0.43
N ARG A 19 0.98 16.17 -0.33
CA ARG A 19 2.22 16.89 -0.61
C ARG A 19 3.33 16.50 0.36
N TYR A 20 3.01 16.39 1.65
CA TYR A 20 3.95 15.94 2.66
C TYR A 20 4.50 14.55 2.34
N LEU A 21 3.65 13.60 1.94
CA LEU A 21 4.10 12.24 1.59
C LEU A 21 4.99 12.22 0.34
N VAL A 22 4.67 13.04 -0.67
CA VAL A 22 5.52 13.20 -1.87
C VAL A 22 6.88 13.81 -1.50
N GLU A 23 6.91 14.81 -0.63
CA GLU A 23 8.16 15.42 -0.13
C GLU A 23 8.99 14.41 0.68
N LEU A 24 8.36 13.66 1.58
CA LEU A 24 9.02 12.61 2.36
C LEU A 24 9.63 11.54 1.46
N ARG A 25 8.88 11.05 0.46
CA ARG A 25 9.37 10.10 -0.54
C ARG A 25 10.61 10.65 -1.24
N ASN A 26 10.59 11.92 -1.64
CA ASN A 26 11.72 12.55 -2.33
C ASN A 26 12.96 12.64 -1.43
N VAL A 27 12.80 13.05 -0.17
CA VAL A 27 13.91 13.11 0.80
C VAL A 27 14.54 11.72 0.98
N LEU A 28 13.72 10.69 1.21
CA LEU A 28 14.20 9.32 1.40
C LEU A 28 14.86 8.74 0.14
N SER A 29 14.31 9.05 -1.04
CA SER A 29 14.91 8.62 -2.32
C SER A 29 16.27 9.28 -2.54
N ASN A 30 16.38 10.58 -2.23
CA ASN A 30 17.62 11.35 -2.35
C ASN A 30 18.72 10.90 -1.39
N THR A 31 18.37 10.22 -0.28
CA THR A 31 19.34 9.60 0.63
C THR A 31 19.71 8.16 0.23
N GLY A 32 19.30 7.70 -0.96
CA GLY A 32 19.70 6.42 -1.54
C GLY A 32 18.81 5.24 -1.18
N HIS A 33 17.55 5.48 -0.78
CA HIS A 33 16.57 4.42 -0.55
C HIS A 33 15.69 4.19 -1.77
N ASP A 34 15.23 2.95 -1.94
CA ASP A 34 14.22 2.56 -2.92
C ASP A 34 12.85 2.72 -2.24
N VAL A 35 12.07 3.73 -2.66
CA VAL A 35 10.87 4.16 -1.94
C VAL A 35 9.64 4.06 -2.83
N THR A 36 8.68 3.24 -2.43
CA THR A 36 7.36 3.12 -3.07
C THR A 36 6.33 3.86 -2.24
N LEU A 37 5.56 4.75 -2.86
CA LEU A 37 4.40 5.41 -2.25
C LEU A 37 3.12 4.83 -2.89
N LEU A 38 2.25 4.23 -2.08
CA LEU A 38 0.97 3.66 -2.50
C LEU A 38 -0.18 4.48 -1.92
N MET A 39 -0.98 5.09 -2.80
CA MET A 39 -2.21 5.79 -2.43
C MET A 39 -3.34 4.77 -2.34
N LEU A 40 -3.66 4.26 -1.14
CA LEU A 40 -4.56 3.11 -1.00
C LEU A 40 -5.99 3.42 -1.47
N ARG A 41 -6.42 4.68 -1.39
CA ARG A 41 -7.74 5.14 -1.87
C ARG A 41 -7.94 4.99 -3.38
N ASP A 42 -6.85 4.92 -4.15
CA ASP A 42 -6.89 4.79 -5.61
C ASP A 42 -6.80 3.32 -6.08
N MET A 43 -6.73 2.37 -5.14
CA MET A 43 -6.56 0.93 -5.40
C MET A 43 -7.86 0.17 -5.16
N ASP A 44 -8.12 -0.90 -5.93
CA ASP A 44 -9.22 -1.84 -5.64
C ASP A 44 -8.75 -2.80 -4.53
N ILE A 45 -8.99 -2.43 -3.26
CA ILE A 45 -8.70 -3.29 -2.11
C ILE A 45 -10.00 -3.60 -1.38
N LYS A 46 -10.43 -4.85 -1.41
CA LYS A 46 -11.65 -5.30 -0.76
C LYS A 46 -11.37 -5.61 0.71
N TYR A 47 -12.37 -5.38 1.55
CA TYR A 47 -12.26 -5.72 2.97
C TYR A 47 -12.08 -7.23 3.15
N CYS A 48 -11.15 -7.59 4.04
CA CYS A 48 -11.00 -8.97 4.47
C CYS A 48 -12.28 -9.43 5.19
N THR A 49 -12.90 -10.50 4.68
CA THR A 49 -14.14 -11.07 5.24
C THR A 49 -13.88 -12.22 6.22
N GLY A 50 -12.62 -12.57 6.48
CA GLY A 50 -12.28 -13.68 7.37
C GLY A 50 -12.65 -15.06 6.82
N CYS A 51 -12.61 -15.26 5.50
CA CYS A 51 -13.00 -16.54 4.87
C CYS A 51 -12.01 -17.71 5.10
N PHE A 52 -10.84 -17.45 5.71
CA PHE A 52 -9.72 -18.40 5.90
C PHE A 52 -9.15 -19.03 4.62
N GLY A 53 -9.56 -18.59 3.44
CA GLY A 53 -9.05 -19.09 2.15
C GLY A 53 -7.54 -18.91 2.00
N CYS A 54 -6.99 -17.79 2.50
CA CYS A 54 -5.56 -17.52 2.50
C CYS A 54 -4.74 -18.43 3.43
N TRP A 55 -5.39 -19.31 4.21
CA TRP A 55 -4.71 -20.28 5.07
C TRP A 55 -4.73 -21.67 4.43
N VAL A 56 -5.83 -22.04 3.78
CA VAL A 56 -6.08 -23.42 3.32
C VAL A 56 -6.09 -23.59 1.80
N LYS A 57 -6.50 -22.57 1.03
CA LYS A 57 -6.59 -22.63 -0.44
C LYS A 57 -5.37 -22.00 -1.10
N THR A 58 -5.00 -20.80 -0.64
CA THR A 58 -3.89 -20.00 -1.17
C THR A 58 -3.00 -19.52 0.00
N PRO A 59 -2.16 -20.40 0.58
CA PRO A 59 -1.38 -20.06 1.77
C PRO A 59 -0.57 -18.77 1.62
N GLY A 60 -0.89 -17.75 2.43
CA GLY A 60 -0.22 -16.45 2.43
C GLY A 60 -0.72 -15.45 1.38
N GLU A 61 -1.68 -15.81 0.53
CA GLU A 61 -2.24 -14.93 -0.51
C GLU A 61 -3.77 -14.92 -0.41
N CYS A 62 -4.39 -13.74 -0.54
CA CYS A 62 -5.84 -13.66 -0.52
C CYS A 62 -6.45 -14.44 -1.70
N VAL A 63 -7.54 -15.16 -1.46
CA VAL A 63 -8.30 -15.83 -2.54
C VAL A 63 -9.05 -14.83 -3.43
N VAL A 64 -9.24 -13.61 -2.93
CA VAL A 64 -9.85 -12.50 -3.66
C VAL A 64 -8.77 -11.85 -4.51
N GLN A 65 -9.01 -11.78 -5.81
CA GLN A 65 -8.10 -11.12 -6.75
C GLN A 65 -8.41 -9.63 -6.76
N ASP A 66 -7.64 -8.88 -5.98
CA ASP A 66 -7.69 -7.43 -5.86
C ASP A 66 -6.26 -6.89 -5.66
N ASP A 67 -6.10 -5.58 -5.46
CA ASP A 67 -4.79 -4.95 -5.36
C ASP A 67 -4.07 -5.21 -4.03
N SER A 68 -4.67 -5.95 -3.08
CA SER A 68 -4.02 -6.32 -1.82
C SER A 68 -2.72 -7.10 -2.03
N ALA A 69 -2.65 -7.92 -3.09
CA ALA A 69 -1.44 -8.66 -3.45
C ALA A 69 -0.27 -7.73 -3.83
N VAL A 70 -0.54 -6.56 -4.42
CA VAL A 70 0.50 -5.56 -4.73
C VAL A 70 1.06 -4.99 -3.45
N VAL A 71 0.20 -4.61 -2.49
CA VAL A 71 0.58 -4.06 -1.19
C VAL A 71 1.39 -5.07 -0.38
N CYS A 72 0.89 -6.31 -0.23
CA CYS A 72 1.53 -7.35 0.56
C CYS A 72 2.91 -7.78 0.04
N ARG A 73 3.25 -7.51 -1.23
CA ARG A 73 4.58 -7.80 -1.81
C ARG A 73 5.58 -6.65 -1.66
N GLN A 74 5.17 -5.51 -1.12
CA GLN A 74 6.07 -4.38 -0.82
C GLN A 74 6.77 -4.51 0.54
N ILE A 75 6.34 -5.45 1.39
CA ILE A 75 6.82 -5.71 2.76
C ILE A 75 7.43 -7.10 2.86
#